data_AF-A0A534TKX0-F1
#
_entry.id   AF-A0A534TKX0-F1
#
_cell.length_a   1.000
_cell.length_b   1.000
_cell.length_c   1.000
_cell.angle_alpha   90.00
_cell.angle_beta   90.00
_cell.angle_gamma   90.00
#
_symmetry.space_group_name_H-M   'P 1'
#
loop_
_entity.id
_entity.type
_entity.pdbx_description
1 polymer ?
#
loop_
_entity_poly.entity_id
_entity_poly.type
_entity_poly.pdbx_seq_one_letter_code
_entity_poly.pdbx_strand_id
1 'polypeptide(L)'
;MADLAELQKKQADAASFAMRMVEEKDPELLKQMAERLRESCVELANMAKALEAAMTPAGASGPETRVALTPEQRKRVAEQTGVGVEVVTLRDTVARPWSKQMACVEPREIEAMAARQAAASRLKSETRERVEKIVRELEKLDVPELAETIAALRRDPTLGP
;
A
#
# COMPACT_ATOMS: atom_id res chain seq x y z
N MET A 1 -8.41 10.94 11.02
CA MET A 1 -7.87 10.61 9.69
C MET A 1 -6.68 9.70 9.96
N ALA A 2 -6.69 8.49 9.42
CA ALA A 2 -5.53 7.62 9.55
C ALA A 2 -4.34 8.30 8.86
N ASP A 3 -3.28 8.57 9.63
CA ASP A 3 -2.04 9.10 9.08
C ASP A 3 -1.07 7.96 8.75
N LEU A 4 -0.03 8.26 7.97
CA LEU A 4 0.98 7.28 7.56
C LEU A 4 1.63 6.60 8.79
N ALA A 5 1.79 7.32 9.90
CA ALA A 5 2.41 6.82 11.11
C ALA A 5 1.54 5.78 11.82
N GLU A 6 0.22 5.99 11.86
CA GLU A 6 -0.74 5.04 12.39
C GLU A 6 -0.75 3.73 11.59
N LEU A 7 -0.69 3.83 10.26
CA LEU A 7 -0.58 2.64 9.40
C LEU A 7 0.74 1.89 9.64
N GLN A 8 1.87 2.60 9.69
CA GLN A 8 3.18 1.99 9.96
C GLN A 8 3.23 1.31 11.32
N LYS A 9 2.62 1.91 12.35
CA LYS A 9 2.51 1.34 13.68
C LYS A 9 1.68 0.06 13.67
N LYS A 10 0.49 0.07 13.09
CA LYS A 10 -0.36 -1.13 12.98
C LYS A 10 0.31 -2.25 12.18
N GLN A 11 1.08 -1.92 11.14
CA GLN A 11 1.86 -2.92 10.42
C GLN A 11 2.96 -3.54 11.29
N ALA A 12 3.63 -2.74 12.13
CA ALA A 12 4.65 -3.24 13.06
C ALA A 12 4.03 -4.11 14.16
N ASP A 13 2.87 -3.72 14.67
CA ASP A 13 2.12 -4.49 15.66
C ASP A 13 1.66 -5.83 15.07
N ALA A 14 1.12 -5.84 13.84
CA ALA A 14 0.73 -7.06 13.13
C ALA A 14 1.92 -7.99 12.86
N ALA A 15 3.07 -7.45 12.46
CA ALA A 15 4.29 -8.23 12.28
C ALA A 15 4.79 -8.83 13.60
N SER A 16 4.76 -8.07 14.69
CA SER A 16 5.14 -8.56 16.02
C SER A 16 4.17 -9.62 16.53
N PHE A 17 2.88 -9.47 16.25
CA PHE A 17 1.86 -10.46 16.59
C PHE A 17 2.06 -11.77 15.81
N ALA A 18 2.38 -11.68 14.52
CA ALA A 18 2.72 -12.85 13.71
C ALA A 18 3.97 -13.59 14.24
N MET A 19 4.99 -12.87 14.73
CA MET A 19 6.16 -13.50 15.35
C MET A 19 5.79 -14.27 16.63
N ARG A 20 4.85 -13.75 17.44
CA ARG A 20 4.37 -14.46 18.64
C ARG A 20 3.62 -15.75 18.30
N MET A 21 2.94 -15.79 17.15
CA MET A 21 2.30 -17.03 16.68
C MET A 21 3.31 -18.13 16.37
N VAL A 22 4.54 -17.79 15.98
CA VAL A 22 5.59 -18.81 15.71
C VAL A 22 6.01 -19.54 16.98
N GLU A 23 5.88 -18.90 18.14
CA GLU A 23 6.23 -19.47 19.44
C GLU A 23 5.08 -20.24 20.10
N GLU A 24 3.85 -20.03 19.62
CA GLU A 24 2.64 -20.71 20.13
C GLU A 24 2.53 -22.13 19.55
N LYS A 25 2.16 -23.09 20.40
CA LYS A 25 2.09 -24.53 20.06
C LYS A 25 0.70 -25.10 20.21
N ASP A 26 -0.21 -24.41 20.88
CA ASP A 26 -1.61 -24.81 20.96
C ASP A 26 -2.34 -24.49 19.65
N PRO A 27 -2.84 -25.51 18.91
CA PRO A 27 -3.51 -25.32 17.63
C PRO A 27 -4.77 -24.46 17.70
N GLU A 28 -5.52 -24.53 18.81
CA GLU A 28 -6.77 -23.77 18.96
C GLU A 28 -6.48 -22.29 19.22
N LEU A 29 -5.44 -22.01 20.03
CA LEU A 29 -4.94 -20.65 20.21
C LEU A 29 -4.33 -20.10 18.92
N LEU A 30 -3.56 -20.90 18.17
CA LEU A 30 -3.01 -20.51 16.87
C LEU A 30 -4.11 -20.11 15.88
N LYS A 31 -5.21 -20.87 15.83
CA LYS A 31 -6.35 -20.57 14.98
C LYS A 31 -6.98 -19.22 15.34
N GLN A 32 -7.24 -18.97 16.62
CA GLN A 32 -7.78 -17.68 17.10
C GLN A 32 -6.83 -16.51 16.81
N MET A 33 -5.51 -16.72 16.98
CA MET A 33 -4.51 -15.72 16.63
C MET A 33 -4.50 -15.46 15.13
N ALA A 34 -4.57 -16.49 14.30
CA ALA A 34 -4.58 -16.35 12.85
C ALA A 34 -5.81 -15.59 12.35
N GLU A 35 -6.99 -15.80 12.95
CA GLU A 35 -8.20 -15.03 12.65
C GLU A 35 -8.03 -13.55 13.00
N ARG A 36 -7.49 -13.23 14.19
CA ARG A 36 -7.19 -11.84 14.59
C ARG A 36 -6.16 -11.17 13.70
N LEU A 37 -5.15 -11.92 13.27
CA LEU A 37 -4.14 -11.44 12.34
C LEU A 37 -4.77 -11.14 10.98
N ARG A 38 -5.66 -12.01 10.49
CA ARG A 38 -6.40 -11.79 9.25
C ARG A 38 -7.24 -10.51 9.33
N GLU A 39 -7.98 -10.31 10.41
CA GLU A 39 -8.75 -9.07 10.63
C GLU A 39 -7.85 -7.83 10.61
N SER A 40 -6.69 -7.91 11.26
CA SER A 40 -5.69 -6.84 11.25
C SER A 40 -5.15 -6.56 9.85
N CYS A 41 -4.90 -7.60 9.04
CA CYS A 41 -4.49 -7.44 7.64
C CYS A 41 -5.57 -6.76 6.79
N VAL A 42 -6.85 -7.14 6.97
CA VAL A 42 -7.98 -6.50 6.28
C VAL A 42 -8.12 -5.03 6.69
N GLU A 43 -7.96 -4.72 7.97
CA GLU A 43 -7.97 -3.35 8.46
C GLU A 43 -6.83 -2.52 7.83
N LEU A 44 -5.62 -3.06 7.82
CA LEU A 44 -4.46 -2.42 7.17
C LEU A 44 -4.70 -2.17 5.68
N ALA A 45 -5.29 -3.13 4.97
CA ALA A 45 -5.67 -2.98 3.57
C ALA A 45 -6.70 -1.86 3.37
N ASN A 46 -7.71 -1.76 4.25
CA ASN A 46 -8.72 -0.70 4.19
C ASN A 46 -8.11 0.67 4.50
N MET A 47 -7.20 0.77 5.47
CA MET A 47 -6.50 2.01 5.78
C MET A 47 -5.58 2.44 4.62
N ALA A 48 -4.86 1.50 3.99
CA ALA A 48 -4.04 1.79 2.82
C ALA A 48 -4.91 2.29 1.64
N LYS A 49 -6.06 1.66 1.39
CA LYS A 49 -7.04 2.12 0.39
C LYS A 49 -7.61 3.50 0.72
N ALA A 50 -7.91 3.77 1.98
CA ALA A 50 -8.42 5.08 2.42
C ALA A 50 -7.36 6.18 2.23
N LEU A 51 -6.09 5.88 2.51
CA LEU A 51 -4.96 6.78 2.24
C LEU A 51 -4.80 7.03 0.73
N GLU A 52 -4.89 5.98 -0.10
CA GLU A 52 -4.86 6.11 -1.56
C GLU A 52 -6.04 6.94 -2.11
N ALA A 53 -7.24 6.71 -1.58
CA ALA A 53 -8.43 7.48 -1.94
C ALA A 53 -8.32 8.95 -1.51
N ALA A 54 -7.75 9.23 -0.34
CA ALA A 54 -7.48 10.60 0.11
C ALA A 54 -6.40 11.30 -0.72
N MET A 55 -5.47 10.54 -1.31
CA MET A 55 -4.46 11.05 -2.24
C MET A 55 -4.99 11.23 -3.66
N THR A 56 -6.08 10.53 -4.02
CA THR A 56 -6.77 10.69 -5.29
C THR A 56 -7.64 11.95 -5.23
N PRO A 57 -7.49 12.92 -6.15
CA PRO A 57 -8.26 14.14 -6.07
C PRO A 57 -9.76 13.86 -6.26
N ALA A 58 -10.58 14.36 -5.32
CA ALA A 58 -12.02 14.20 -5.34
C ALA A 58 -12.63 14.81 -6.61
N GLY A 59 -13.52 14.08 -7.29
CA GLY A 59 -14.16 14.54 -8.53
C GLY A 59 -13.31 14.35 -9.79
N ALA A 60 -12.38 13.38 -9.79
CA ALA A 60 -11.73 12.91 -11.01
C ALA A 60 -12.75 12.30 -11.97
N SER A 61 -13.22 13.10 -12.94
CA SER A 61 -14.19 12.70 -13.97
C SER A 61 -13.69 12.93 -15.38
N GLY A 62 -12.46 13.43 -15.54
CA GLY A 62 -11.86 13.79 -16.81
C GLY A 62 -10.74 12.85 -17.26
N PRO A 63 -10.14 13.14 -18.44
CA PRO A 63 -9.08 12.32 -19.03
C PRO A 63 -7.83 12.25 -18.15
N GLU A 64 -7.09 11.15 -18.28
CA GLU A 64 -5.78 10.97 -17.65
C GLU A 64 -4.69 11.55 -18.54
N THR A 65 -3.81 12.37 -17.96
CA THR A 65 -2.60 12.88 -18.63
C THR A 65 -1.39 12.17 -18.04
N ARG A 66 -0.62 11.48 -18.87
CA ARG A 66 0.62 10.80 -18.45
C ARG A 66 1.82 11.67 -18.75
N VAL A 67 2.63 11.93 -17.74
CA VAL A 67 3.82 12.79 -17.84
C VAL A 67 5.06 11.99 -17.48
N ALA A 68 5.99 11.86 -18.43
CA ALA A 68 7.29 11.26 -18.17
C ALA A 68 8.16 12.23 -17.38
N LEU A 69 8.74 11.76 -16.28
CA LEU A 69 9.64 12.53 -15.45
C LEU A 69 11.03 12.63 -16.09
N THR A 70 11.66 13.80 -15.98
CA THR A 70 13.06 13.96 -16.40
C THR A 70 13.99 13.16 -15.49
N PRO A 71 15.21 12.81 -15.93
CA PRO A 71 16.16 12.04 -15.11
C PRO A 71 16.43 12.66 -13.73
N GLU A 72 16.51 13.99 -13.66
CA GLU A 72 16.70 14.71 -12.40
C GLU A 72 15.48 14.64 -11.48
N GLN A 73 14.28 14.74 -12.05
CA GLN A 73 13.03 14.58 -11.31
C GLN A 73 12.90 13.17 -10.74
N ARG A 74 13.22 12.15 -11.54
CA ARG A 74 13.25 10.76 -11.08
C ARG A 74 14.20 10.56 -9.91
N LYS A 75 15.40 11.14 -10.01
CA LYS A 75 16.39 11.08 -8.92
C LYS A 75 15.87 11.74 -7.64
N ARG A 76 15.32 12.96 -7.71
CA ARG A 76 14.76 13.65 -6.54
C ARG A 76 13.59 12.91 -5.92
N VAL A 77 12.67 12.39 -6.74
CA VAL A 77 11.52 11.60 -6.27
C VAL A 77 12.00 10.30 -5.61
N ALA A 78 12.97 9.61 -6.21
CA ALA A 78 13.55 8.40 -5.63
C ALA A 78 14.31 8.69 -4.32
N GLU A 79 15.04 9.79 -4.22
CA GLU A 79 15.71 10.21 -2.96
C GLU A 79 14.70 10.51 -1.84
N GLN A 80 13.57 11.14 -2.18
CA GLN A 80 12.54 11.49 -1.19
C GLN A 80 11.68 10.30 -0.76
N THR A 81 11.36 9.41 -1.71
CA THR A 81 10.35 8.38 -1.50
C THR A 81 10.90 6.97 -1.46
N GLY A 82 12.12 6.73 -1.96
CA GLY A 82 12.72 5.41 -2.09
C GLY A 82 12.21 4.60 -3.29
N VAL A 83 11.30 5.16 -4.09
CA VAL A 83 10.73 4.49 -5.28
C VAL A 83 11.06 5.27 -6.55
N GLY A 84 11.59 4.55 -7.54
CA GLY A 84 11.79 5.08 -8.89
C GLY A 84 10.45 5.18 -9.61
N VAL A 85 9.99 6.41 -9.87
CA VAL A 85 8.82 6.67 -10.71
C VAL A 85 9.28 7.22 -12.03
N GLU A 86 8.83 6.64 -13.14
CA GLU A 86 9.16 7.11 -14.49
C GLU A 86 8.07 7.98 -15.10
N VAL A 87 6.81 7.64 -14.81
CA VAL A 87 5.63 8.29 -15.35
C VAL A 87 4.66 8.62 -14.23
N VAL A 88 4.15 9.85 -14.23
CA VAL A 88 3.09 10.31 -13.35
C VAL A 88 1.78 10.37 -14.12
N THR A 89 0.71 9.89 -13.50
CA THR A 89 -0.64 9.98 -14.06
C THR A 89 -1.41 11.11 -13.39
N LEU A 90 -1.69 12.18 -14.12
CA LEU A 90 -2.47 13.32 -13.64
C LEU A 90 -3.92 13.17 -14.09
N ARG A 91 -4.86 13.13 -13.15
CA ARG A 91 -6.30 13.05 -13.45
C ARG A 91 -6.93 14.42 -13.42
N ASP A 92 -7.63 14.76 -14.49
CA ASP A 92 -8.40 15.99 -14.58
C ASP A 92 -9.50 16.04 -13.51
N THR A 93 -9.63 17.20 -12.88
CA THR A 93 -10.78 17.55 -12.03
C THR A 93 -11.37 18.89 -12.47
N VAL A 94 -12.59 19.19 -12.01
CA VAL A 94 -13.26 20.48 -12.27
C VAL A 94 -12.39 21.67 -11.82
N ALA A 95 -11.70 21.53 -10.68
CA ALA A 95 -10.80 22.55 -10.17
C ALA A 95 -9.44 22.57 -10.90
N ARG A 96 -9.07 21.46 -11.55
CA ARG A 96 -7.75 21.28 -12.13
C ARG A 96 -7.74 20.42 -13.40
N PRO A 97 -7.98 21.03 -14.57
CA PRO A 97 -7.98 20.33 -15.86
C PRO A 97 -6.56 20.25 -16.43
N TRP A 98 -5.77 19.29 -15.95
CA TRP A 98 -4.39 19.05 -16.40
C TRP A 98 -4.28 18.96 -17.92
N SER A 99 -5.19 18.23 -18.56
CA SER A 99 -5.21 18.04 -20.02
C SER A 99 -5.24 19.36 -20.81
N LYS A 100 -5.77 20.44 -20.22
CA LYS A 100 -5.87 21.76 -20.85
C LYS A 100 -4.81 22.75 -20.37
N GLN A 101 -4.17 22.48 -19.24
CA GLN A 101 -3.27 23.43 -18.57
C GLN A 101 -1.81 22.99 -18.54
N MET A 102 -1.47 21.81 -19.08
CA MET A 102 -0.10 21.26 -19.05
C MET A 102 0.99 22.25 -19.50
N ALA A 103 0.72 23.13 -20.47
CA ALA A 103 1.68 24.11 -20.95
C ALA A 103 2.11 25.14 -19.89
N CYS A 104 1.29 25.35 -18.86
CA CYS A 104 1.52 26.31 -17.78
C CYS A 104 1.84 25.64 -16.43
N VAL A 105 1.92 24.30 -16.39
CA VAL A 105 2.19 23.56 -15.15
C VAL A 105 3.68 23.65 -14.82
N GLU A 106 3.98 24.03 -13.58
CA GLU A 106 5.36 24.08 -13.13
C GLU A 106 5.95 22.67 -12.94
N PRO A 107 7.22 22.44 -13.33
CA PRO A 107 7.88 21.15 -13.12
C PRO A 107 7.88 20.67 -11.66
N ARG A 108 7.96 21.59 -10.70
CA ARG A 108 7.90 21.27 -9.25
C ARG A 108 6.58 20.66 -8.83
N GLU A 109 5.51 21.01 -9.51
CA GLU A 109 4.19 20.50 -9.20
C GLU A 109 3.98 19.08 -9.72
N ILE A 110 4.55 18.78 -10.89
CA ILE A 110 4.65 17.42 -11.42
C ILE A 110 5.49 16.56 -10.48
N GLU A 111 6.60 17.09 -9.95
CA GLU A 111 7.43 16.40 -8.93
C GLU A 111 6.66 16.13 -7.63
N ALA A 112 5.86 17.08 -7.14
CA ALA A 112 5.04 16.88 -5.94
C ALA A 112 3.99 15.78 -6.15
N MET A 113 3.36 15.74 -7.33
CA MET A 113 2.42 14.67 -7.70
C MET A 113 3.13 13.32 -7.86
N ALA A 114 4.34 13.33 -8.43
CA ALA A 114 5.21 12.15 -8.51
C ALA A 114 5.53 11.59 -7.14
N ALA A 115 5.98 12.44 -6.21
CA ALA A 115 6.32 12.04 -4.86
C ALA A 115 5.11 11.45 -4.12
N ARG A 116 3.91 12.03 -4.29
CA ARG A 116 2.68 11.48 -3.70
C ARG A 116 2.34 10.10 -4.25
N GLN A 117 2.37 9.92 -5.58
CA GLN A 117 2.10 8.60 -6.20
C GLN A 117 3.18 7.58 -5.85
N ALA A 118 4.45 7.99 -5.80
CA ALA A 118 5.57 7.16 -5.38
C ALA A 118 5.40 6.69 -3.93
N ALA A 119 5.03 7.60 -3.02
CA ALA A 119 4.78 7.28 -1.62
C ALA A 119 3.59 6.31 -1.45
N ALA A 120 2.49 6.51 -2.18
CA ALA A 120 1.35 5.59 -2.19
C ALA A 120 1.74 4.20 -2.72
N SER A 121 2.48 4.16 -3.84
CA SER A 121 2.96 2.92 -4.44
C SER A 121 3.91 2.17 -3.50
N ARG A 122 4.82 2.90 -2.84
CA ARG A 122 5.73 2.33 -1.84
C ARG A 122 4.96 1.69 -0.70
N LEU A 123 4.01 2.43 -0.14
CA LEU A 123 3.20 1.96 0.98
C LEU A 123 2.44 0.69 0.63
N LYS A 124 1.88 0.61 -0.59
CA LYS A 124 1.23 -0.59 -1.11
C LYS A 124 2.22 -1.77 -1.21
N SER A 125 3.40 -1.55 -1.78
CA SER A 125 4.45 -2.57 -1.90
C SER A 125 4.93 -3.07 -0.54
N GLU A 126 5.24 -2.16 0.39
CA GLU A 126 5.70 -2.51 1.73
C GLU A 126 4.61 -3.26 2.52
N THR A 127 3.34 -2.86 2.37
CA THR A 127 2.21 -3.58 2.98
C THR A 127 2.13 -5.00 2.44
N ARG A 128 2.20 -5.15 1.11
CA ARG A 128 2.16 -6.44 0.43
C ARG A 128 3.30 -7.34 0.88
N GLU A 129 4.54 -6.85 0.86
CA GLU A 129 5.72 -7.62 1.29
C GLU A 129 5.59 -8.09 2.75
N ARG A 130 5.09 -7.24 3.64
CA ARG A 130 4.87 -7.60 5.04
C ARG A 130 3.81 -8.69 5.17
N VAL A 131 2.68 -8.57 4.48
CA VAL A 131 1.62 -9.59 4.49
C VAL A 131 2.12 -10.91 3.89
N GLU A 132 2.85 -10.87 2.77
CA GLU A 132 3.45 -12.08 2.17
C GLU A 132 4.43 -12.76 3.11
N LYS A 133 5.27 -11.99 3.84
CA LYS A 133 6.17 -12.54 4.84
C LYS A 133 5.40 -13.24 5.96
N ILE A 134 4.33 -12.62 6.45
CA ILE A 134 3.46 -13.22 7.47
C ILE A 134 2.85 -14.53 6.97
N VAL A 135 2.30 -14.53 5.74
CA VAL A 135 1.74 -15.75 5.12
C VAL A 135 2.79 -16.87 5.05
N ARG A 136 4.02 -16.56 4.64
CA ARG A 136 5.10 -17.55 4.59
C ARG A 136 5.49 -18.09 5.96
N GLU A 137 5.51 -17.26 7.01
CA GLU A 137 5.77 -17.74 8.36
C GLU A 137 4.64 -18.63 8.87
N LEU A 138 3.37 -18.32 8.55
CA LEU A 138 2.23 -19.17 8.89
C LEU A 138 2.27 -20.52 8.15
N GLU A 139 2.67 -20.53 6.87
CA GLU A 139 2.81 -21.78 6.10
C GLU A 139 3.87 -22.73 6.68
N LYS A 140 4.93 -22.19 7.30
CA LYS A 140 5.98 -23.01 7.95
C LYS A 140 5.49 -23.74 9.19
N LEU A 141 4.39 -23.30 9.81
CA LEU A 141 3.86 -23.95 11.01
C LEU A 141 3.21 -25.31 10.68
N ASP A 142 2.90 -25.59 9.41
CA ASP A 142 2.30 -26.84 8.93
C ASP A 142 1.08 -27.30 9.74
N VAL A 143 0.27 -26.33 10.18
CA VAL A 143 -0.95 -26.57 10.96
C VAL A 143 -2.16 -26.62 10.01
N PRO A 144 -2.82 -27.77 9.84
CA PRO A 144 -3.96 -27.92 8.93
C PRO A 144 -5.10 -26.93 9.18
N GLU A 145 -5.32 -26.58 10.45
CA GLU A 145 -6.35 -25.65 10.91
C GLU A 145 -6.13 -24.22 10.42
N LEU A 146 -4.91 -23.86 9.99
CA LEU A 146 -4.57 -22.55 9.44
C LEU A 146 -4.75 -22.48 7.92
N ALA A 147 -4.97 -23.61 7.23
CA ALA A 147 -5.02 -23.69 5.77
C ALA A 147 -6.08 -22.77 5.17
N GLU A 148 -7.26 -22.68 5.78
CA GLU A 148 -8.34 -21.81 5.30
C GLU A 148 -8.00 -20.33 5.47
N THR A 149 -7.38 -19.96 6.60
CA THR A 149 -6.94 -18.58 6.88
C THR A 149 -5.82 -18.15 5.92
N ILE A 150 -4.85 -19.04 5.67
CA ILE A 150 -3.77 -18.82 4.70
C ILE A 150 -4.34 -18.66 3.28
N ALA A 151 -5.29 -19.53 2.89
CA ALA A 151 -5.96 -19.45 1.60
C ALA A 151 -6.77 -18.16 1.44
N ALA A 152 -7.47 -17.73 2.50
CA ALA A 152 -8.22 -16.48 2.51
C ALA A 152 -7.30 -15.26 2.37
N LEU A 153 -6.17 -15.24 3.09
CA LEU A 153 -5.17 -14.17 2.97
C LEU A 153 -4.61 -14.09 1.55
N ARG A 154 -4.29 -15.22 0.91
CA ARG A 154 -3.82 -15.27 -0.49
C ARG A 154 -4.85 -14.80 -1.52
N ARG A 155 -6.14 -14.95 -1.24
CA ARG A 155 -7.22 -14.48 -2.11
C ARG A 155 -7.47 -12.98 -2.00
N ASP A 156 -6.86 -12.29 -1.02
CA ASP A 156 -7.05 -10.85 -0.88
C ASP A 156 -6.44 -10.13 -2.10
N PRO A 157 -7.21 -9.29 -2.82
CA PRO A 157 -6.75 -8.57 -4.00
C PRO A 157 -5.62 -7.56 -3.72
N THR A 158 -5.31 -7.28 -2.45
CA THR A 158 -4.11 -6.50 -2.08
C THR A 158 -2.80 -7.28 -2.21
N LEU A 159 -2.87 -8.61 -2.28
CA LEU A 159 -1.75 -9.52 -2.62
C LEU A 159 -1.75 -9.96 -4.09
N GLY A 160 -2.79 -9.60 -4.86
CA GLY A 160 -2.90 -9.89 -6.29
C GLY A 160 -1.88 -9.11 -7.14
N PRO A 161 -1.68 -9.51 -8.42
CA PRO A 161 -0.60 -9.00 -9.29
C PRO A 161 -0.49 -7.48 -9.31
#